data_AF-A0A8C5EB62-F1
#
_entry.id   AF-A0A8C5EB62-F1
#
_cell.length_a   1.000
_cell.length_b   1.000
_cell.length_c   1.000
_cell.angle_alpha   90.00
_cell.angle_beta   90.00
_cell.angle_gamma   90.00
#
_symmetry.space_group_name_H-M   'P 1'
#
loop_
_entity.id
_entity.type
_entity.pdbx_description
1 polymer ?
#
loop_
_entity_poly.entity_id
_entity_poly.type
_entity_poly.pdbx_seq_one_letter_code
_entity_poly.pdbx_strand_id
1 'polypeptide(L)'
;MGHPTLEFSDCYLDSPDFRENLKCYEQELERTSKFLKEVIKDGNSVINAIKAYSVAVQKFSQTLGVFQFDFIGDSLTDDEINIAQSFQEFSGLLQEVEHDRMMLVQNASDLLIKPLEKFRKEQLGATKEKRKKFEKESEKYYSQLDKHLNLSSKKKETQLQEADELLEKERVNFYESSVEYVYQIHQVQDRKKFDVVEPVLAFLQSIVTLNNLTVEMTQDFMPYKQELQLSLQNTRNHYESTCEEIEELMNRMKHRSQIEKMQSFLPMEGYLYCQEKWALGMSWVKYYCKYHKEDKVLVMIPCEQKTTTKQGLMQLTLITCHRRKTDSIDKRFCFDVETIERNAPVTFQALSEGDRKLWMEAMDGKEPVMELNEIGFKFVRKCINYIETKGNSSCFGCFLFFFPLQCISRTYLSNPNTWNLNKFYEIHSLTYKLPEKNREMLEMLIKHLVNLSKENLMTPSNMAVIFGPTLMRAQEETVAAMLDIKFQSIVVEILIEEHKKVRRSSLEECMDWVGVNYIFKLQLHFQLSTFDYNSIMILFLHNTSDELSSTAAAVCMHVSETEHRGEGRGG
;
A
#
# COMPACT_ATOMS: atom_id res chain seq x y z
N MET A 1 53.14 -51.37 15.69
CA MET A 1 53.55 -52.69 15.16
C MET A 1 52.32 -53.60 15.14
N GLY A 2 52.31 -54.68 14.35
CA GLY A 2 51.25 -55.68 14.45
C GLY A 2 51.30 -56.44 15.78
N HIS A 3 50.20 -57.08 16.17
CA HIS A 3 50.22 -58.07 17.25
C HIS A 3 50.87 -59.37 16.73
N PRO A 4 51.69 -60.07 17.53
CA PRO A 4 52.18 -61.40 17.18
C PRO A 4 51.02 -62.38 16.98
N THR A 5 51.15 -63.32 16.05
CA THR A 5 50.15 -64.37 15.82
C THR A 5 49.97 -65.23 17.08
N LEU A 6 48.75 -65.67 17.38
CA LEU A 6 48.50 -66.74 18.35
C LEU A 6 48.52 -68.08 17.60
N GLU A 7 49.47 -68.98 17.91
CA GLU A 7 49.42 -70.32 17.32
C GLU A 7 48.64 -71.29 18.22
N PHE A 8 48.00 -72.28 17.60
CA PHE A 8 47.45 -73.42 18.33
C PHE A 8 48.56 -74.28 18.97
N SER A 9 49.79 -74.18 18.47
CA SER A 9 51.04 -74.68 19.06
C SER A 9 51.20 -74.18 20.51
N ASP A 10 51.04 -72.87 20.70
CA ASP A 10 51.34 -72.16 21.95
C ASP A 10 50.33 -72.51 23.06
N CYS A 11 49.10 -72.88 22.68
CA CYS A 11 48.05 -73.31 23.60
C CYS A 11 48.44 -74.52 24.45
N TYR A 12 49.35 -75.37 23.96
CA TYR A 12 49.87 -76.54 24.69
C TYR A 12 51.07 -76.20 25.58
N LEU A 13 51.83 -75.17 25.20
CA LEU A 13 53.01 -74.69 25.93
C LEU A 13 52.64 -73.76 27.10
N ASP A 14 51.53 -73.03 26.96
CA ASP A 14 51.03 -72.01 27.90
C ASP A 14 52.11 -71.02 28.37
N SER A 15 52.98 -70.60 27.45
CA SER A 15 54.16 -69.79 27.79
C SER A 15 53.80 -68.38 28.31
N PRO A 16 54.70 -67.73 29.06
CA PRO A 16 54.53 -66.32 29.43
C PRO A 16 54.32 -65.41 28.20
N ASP A 17 55.01 -65.69 27.10
CA ASP A 17 54.90 -64.96 25.84
C ASP A 17 53.52 -65.15 25.19
N PHE A 18 52.99 -66.38 25.21
CA PHE A 18 51.62 -66.69 24.77
C PHE A 18 50.57 -65.94 25.60
N ARG A 19 50.75 -65.87 26.92
CA ARG A 19 49.88 -65.12 27.83
C ARG A 19 49.97 -63.61 27.60
N GLU A 20 51.13 -63.06 27.27
CA GLU A 20 51.26 -61.64 26.90
C GLU A 20 50.63 -61.35 25.52
N ASN A 21 50.79 -62.26 24.55
CA ASN A 21 50.13 -62.17 23.25
C ASN A 21 48.61 -62.18 23.38
N LEU A 22 48.04 -63.15 24.11
CA LEU A 22 46.60 -63.20 24.44
C LEU A 22 46.12 -61.86 25.05
N LYS A 23 46.82 -61.36 26.06
CA LYS A 23 46.53 -60.10 26.75
C LYS A 23 46.60 -58.87 25.81
N CYS A 24 47.35 -58.94 24.72
CA CYS A 24 47.33 -57.90 23.67
C CYS A 24 46.04 -57.95 22.84
N TYR A 25 45.60 -59.13 22.41
CA TYR A 25 44.32 -59.30 21.70
C TYR A 25 43.11 -58.93 22.58
N GLU A 26 43.14 -59.29 23.87
CA GLU A 26 42.10 -58.89 24.83
C GLU A 26 41.91 -57.37 24.91
N GLN A 27 43.01 -56.61 24.96
CA GLN A 27 42.98 -55.15 24.98
C GLN A 27 42.46 -54.57 23.65
N GLU A 28 42.81 -55.18 22.52
CA GLU A 28 42.34 -54.75 21.20
C GLU A 28 40.82 -54.99 21.02
N LEU A 29 40.33 -56.15 21.48
CA LEU A 29 38.90 -56.47 21.45
C LEU A 29 38.09 -55.59 22.42
N GLU A 30 38.63 -55.21 23.58
CA GLU A 30 37.94 -54.27 24.48
C GLU A 30 37.89 -52.85 23.91
N ARG A 31 38.98 -52.38 23.28
CA ARG A 31 38.99 -51.11 22.53
C ARG A 31 37.96 -51.13 21.40
N THR A 32 37.87 -52.24 20.66
CA THR A 32 36.85 -52.44 19.62
C THR A 32 35.43 -52.41 20.22
N SER A 33 35.20 -53.09 21.35
CA SER A 33 33.90 -53.09 22.04
C SER A 33 33.47 -51.69 22.50
N LYS A 34 34.41 -50.89 23.01
CA LYS A 34 34.19 -49.49 23.38
C LYS A 34 33.86 -48.64 22.15
N PHE A 35 34.69 -48.69 21.11
CA PHE A 35 34.50 -47.93 19.88
C PHE A 35 33.14 -48.22 19.24
N LEU A 36 32.75 -49.49 19.13
CA LEU A 36 31.43 -49.87 18.60
C LEU A 36 30.28 -49.32 19.46
N LYS A 37 30.42 -49.28 20.78
CA LYS A 37 29.41 -48.67 21.67
C LYS A 37 29.28 -47.16 21.44
N GLU A 38 30.37 -46.48 21.13
CA GLU A 38 30.37 -45.05 20.78
C GLU A 38 29.75 -44.82 19.39
N VAL A 39 30.16 -45.56 18.36
CA VAL A 39 29.56 -45.53 17.01
C VAL A 39 28.05 -45.80 17.03
N ILE A 40 27.59 -46.79 17.81
CA ILE A 40 26.16 -47.11 17.95
C ILE A 40 25.39 -45.96 18.62
N LYS A 41 25.95 -45.34 19.68
CA LYS A 41 25.33 -44.19 20.36
C LYS A 41 25.21 -42.98 19.42
N ASP A 42 26.27 -42.67 18.70
CA ASP A 42 26.35 -41.46 17.89
C ASP A 42 25.58 -41.64 16.56
N GLY A 43 25.58 -42.85 15.99
CA GLY A 43 24.68 -43.23 14.88
C GLY A 43 23.19 -43.11 15.24
N ASN A 44 22.78 -43.57 16.43
CA ASN A 44 21.42 -43.32 16.92
C ASN A 44 21.12 -41.82 17.08
N SER A 45 22.12 -41.02 17.47
CA SER A 45 21.97 -39.57 17.62
C SER A 45 21.76 -38.89 16.26
N VAL A 46 22.50 -39.32 15.22
CA VAL A 46 22.31 -38.88 13.82
C VAL A 46 20.91 -39.26 13.31
N ILE A 47 20.48 -40.52 13.48
CA ILE A 47 19.15 -40.98 13.02
C ILE A 47 18.03 -40.15 13.67
N ASN A 48 18.12 -39.87 14.97
CA ASN A 48 17.15 -39.03 15.67
C ASN A 48 17.18 -37.56 15.23
N ALA A 49 18.36 -37.01 14.91
CA ALA A 49 18.48 -35.65 14.39
C ALA A 49 17.86 -35.50 12.99
N ILE A 50 18.11 -36.46 12.07
CA ILE A 50 17.49 -36.50 10.74
C ILE A 50 15.96 -36.61 10.89
N LYS A 51 15.48 -37.49 11.76
CA LYS A 51 14.03 -37.64 12.03
C LYS A 51 13.39 -36.34 12.53
N ALA A 52 14.04 -35.64 13.47
CA ALA A 52 13.54 -34.38 14.00
C ALA A 52 13.50 -33.27 12.94
N TYR A 53 14.52 -33.22 12.06
CA TYR A 53 14.56 -32.33 10.91
C TYR A 53 13.41 -32.61 9.94
N SER A 54 13.22 -33.86 9.51
CA SER A 54 12.14 -34.22 8.57
C SER A 54 10.75 -33.89 9.11
N VAL A 55 10.48 -34.15 10.40
CA VAL A 55 9.21 -33.79 11.04
C VAL A 55 8.99 -32.26 11.06
N ALA A 56 10.05 -31.46 11.22
CA ALA A 56 9.96 -30.01 11.16
C ALA A 56 9.64 -29.50 9.74
N VAL A 57 10.31 -30.04 8.71
CA VAL A 57 10.07 -29.68 7.31
C VAL A 57 8.69 -30.14 6.83
N GLN A 58 8.24 -31.35 7.20
CA GLN A 58 6.88 -31.84 6.91
C GLN A 58 5.81 -30.92 7.51
N LYS A 59 5.99 -30.45 8.76
CA LYS A 59 5.06 -29.50 9.39
C LYS A 59 5.07 -28.13 8.69
N PHE A 60 6.24 -27.66 8.25
CA PHE A 60 6.34 -26.42 7.47
C PHE A 60 5.63 -26.54 6.12
N SER A 61 5.90 -27.61 5.37
CA SER A 61 5.21 -27.95 4.12
C SER A 61 3.68 -27.98 4.29
N GLN A 62 3.17 -28.68 5.31
CA GLN A 62 1.74 -28.69 5.64
C GLN A 62 1.15 -27.30 5.93
N THR A 63 1.98 -26.36 6.41
CA THR A 63 1.55 -24.96 6.64
C THR A 63 1.49 -24.16 5.33
N LEU A 64 2.36 -24.47 4.35
CA LEU A 64 2.29 -23.90 3.00
C LEU A 64 1.08 -24.46 2.23
N GLY A 65 0.87 -25.78 2.25
CA GLY A 65 -0.17 -26.45 1.46
C GLY A 65 -1.63 -26.12 1.84
N VAL A 66 -1.85 -25.41 2.94
CA VAL A 66 -3.18 -24.89 3.36
C VAL A 66 -3.33 -23.38 3.14
N PHE A 67 -2.35 -22.72 2.52
CA PHE A 67 -2.41 -21.28 2.26
C PHE A 67 -3.40 -20.95 1.14
N GLN A 68 -4.29 -20.00 1.42
CA GLN A 68 -5.23 -19.37 0.48
C GLN A 68 -5.42 -17.90 0.88
N PHE A 69 -5.81 -17.05 -0.07
CA PHE A 69 -6.19 -15.66 0.22
C PHE A 69 -7.67 -15.54 0.61
N ASP A 70 -7.97 -14.64 1.55
CA ASP A 70 -9.33 -14.13 1.76
C ASP A 70 -9.68 -13.18 0.60
N PHE A 71 -10.74 -13.48 -0.16
CA PHE A 71 -11.11 -12.68 -1.33
C PHE A 71 -11.94 -11.43 -0.97
N ILE A 72 -11.79 -10.36 -1.75
CA ILE A 72 -12.55 -9.11 -1.60
C ILE A 72 -13.34 -8.86 -2.90
N GLY A 73 -14.66 -9.10 -2.84
CA GLY A 73 -15.55 -9.04 -4.00
C GLY A 73 -16.31 -10.34 -4.17
N ASP A 74 -16.64 -10.70 -5.42
CA ASP A 74 -17.43 -11.89 -5.74
C ASP A 74 -16.56 -13.14 -6.04
N SER A 75 -15.26 -12.98 -6.32
CA SER A 75 -14.31 -14.06 -6.60
C SER A 75 -12.86 -13.68 -6.29
N LEU A 76 -11.97 -14.68 -6.24
CA LEU A 76 -10.52 -14.47 -6.33
C LEU A 76 -10.12 -14.00 -7.75
N THR A 77 -8.95 -13.39 -7.85
CA THR A 77 -8.23 -13.11 -9.11
C THR A 77 -7.32 -14.27 -9.53
N ASP A 78 -6.94 -14.30 -10.80
CA ASP A 78 -6.01 -15.32 -11.33
C ASP A 78 -4.64 -15.28 -10.61
N ASP A 79 -4.12 -14.08 -10.26
CA ASP A 79 -2.87 -13.94 -9.52
C ASP A 79 -2.96 -14.52 -8.09
N GLU A 80 -4.05 -14.28 -7.36
CA GLU A 80 -4.26 -14.87 -6.02
C GLU A 80 -4.35 -16.39 -6.09
N ILE A 81 -5.01 -16.94 -7.12
CA ILE A 81 -5.10 -18.39 -7.38
C ILE A 81 -3.71 -18.96 -7.70
N ASN A 82 -2.96 -18.33 -8.61
CA ASN A 82 -1.61 -18.76 -9.01
C ASN A 82 -0.62 -18.72 -7.83
N ILE A 83 -0.67 -17.68 -7.00
CA ILE A 83 0.15 -17.57 -5.80
C ILE A 83 -0.24 -18.67 -4.79
N ALA A 84 -1.54 -18.89 -4.53
CA ALA A 84 -1.98 -19.96 -3.64
C ALA A 84 -1.55 -21.36 -4.15
N GLN A 85 -1.63 -21.61 -5.46
CA GLN A 85 -1.13 -22.83 -6.08
C GLN A 85 0.38 -22.99 -5.86
N SER A 86 1.18 -21.93 -5.98
CA SER A 86 2.63 -22.01 -5.77
C SER A 86 3.03 -22.49 -4.36
N PHE A 87 2.25 -22.13 -3.34
CA PHE A 87 2.44 -22.64 -1.97
C PHE A 87 2.08 -24.13 -1.86
N GLN A 88 1.14 -24.64 -2.67
CA GLN A 88 0.85 -26.06 -2.77
C GLN A 88 1.95 -26.84 -3.51
N GLU A 89 2.52 -26.29 -4.59
CA GLU A 89 3.66 -26.89 -5.30
C GLU A 89 4.91 -26.97 -4.39
N PHE A 90 5.23 -25.89 -3.66
CA PHE A 90 6.30 -25.91 -2.65
C PHE A 90 6.02 -26.93 -1.53
N SER A 91 4.76 -27.05 -1.10
CA SER A 91 4.34 -28.06 -0.14
C SER A 91 4.57 -29.48 -0.67
N GLY A 92 4.19 -29.77 -1.91
CA GLY A 92 4.33 -31.07 -2.57
C GLY A 92 5.78 -31.54 -2.63
N LEU A 93 6.66 -30.73 -3.24
CA LEU A 93 8.10 -31.05 -3.34
C LEU A 93 8.73 -31.34 -1.97
N LEU A 94 8.42 -30.52 -0.95
CA LEU A 94 8.93 -30.73 0.41
C LEU A 94 8.35 -32.00 1.07
N GLN A 95 7.10 -32.38 0.77
CA GLN A 95 6.52 -33.62 1.28
C GLN A 95 7.16 -34.86 0.67
N GLU A 96 7.46 -34.83 -0.63
CA GLU A 96 8.12 -35.93 -1.35
C GLU A 96 9.57 -36.12 -0.87
N VAL A 97 10.36 -35.03 -0.83
CA VAL A 97 11.75 -35.04 -0.32
C VAL A 97 11.85 -35.56 1.13
N GLU A 98 10.88 -35.24 2.00
CA GLU A 98 10.87 -35.77 3.37
C GLU A 98 10.23 -37.17 3.50
N HIS A 99 9.46 -37.63 2.52
CA HIS A 99 8.95 -39.01 2.49
C HIS A 99 10.11 -40.00 2.37
N ASP A 100 10.96 -39.83 1.36
CA ASP A 100 12.12 -40.70 1.14
C ASP A 100 13.15 -40.59 2.27
N ARG A 101 13.32 -39.39 2.84
CA ARG A 101 14.18 -39.20 4.02
C ARG A 101 13.65 -39.95 5.24
N MET A 102 12.34 -39.97 5.45
CA MET A 102 11.72 -40.74 6.52
C MET A 102 11.80 -42.26 6.26
N MET A 103 11.72 -42.71 5.00
CA MET A 103 11.95 -44.11 4.63
C MET A 103 13.41 -44.54 4.90
N LEU A 104 14.40 -43.68 4.63
CA LEU A 104 15.79 -43.91 5.04
C LEU A 104 15.91 -44.00 6.58
N VAL A 105 15.33 -43.05 7.31
CA VAL A 105 15.35 -43.02 8.79
C VAL A 105 14.74 -44.30 9.39
N GLN A 106 13.64 -44.80 8.82
CA GLN A 106 12.98 -46.04 9.23
C GLN A 106 13.92 -47.25 9.10
N ASN A 107 14.68 -47.31 8.00
CA ASN A 107 15.59 -48.42 7.69
C ASN A 107 16.98 -48.29 8.33
N ALA A 108 17.43 -47.08 8.70
CA ALA A 108 18.77 -46.82 9.22
C ALA A 108 19.10 -47.57 10.52
N SER A 109 18.09 -47.82 11.37
CA SER A 109 18.20 -48.71 12.55
C SER A 109 18.68 -50.11 12.14
N ASP A 110 18.18 -50.63 11.04
CA ASP A 110 18.31 -52.02 10.65
C ASP A 110 19.52 -52.24 9.74
N LEU A 111 19.94 -51.20 9.01
CA LEU A 111 21.17 -51.15 8.23
C LEU A 111 22.43 -50.92 9.10
N LEU A 112 22.36 -50.04 10.12
CA LEU A 112 23.54 -49.65 10.92
C LEU A 112 23.50 -50.19 12.36
N ILE A 113 22.42 -49.91 13.09
CA ILE A 113 22.40 -50.08 14.55
C ILE A 113 22.28 -51.55 14.94
N LYS A 114 21.31 -52.29 14.38
CA LYS A 114 21.08 -53.70 14.69
C LYS A 114 22.29 -54.60 14.32
N PRO A 115 22.97 -54.45 13.16
CA PRO A 115 24.15 -55.26 12.84
C PRO A 115 25.32 -55.02 13.80
N LEU A 116 25.64 -53.76 14.13
CA LEU A 116 26.73 -53.45 15.05
C LEU A 116 26.40 -53.89 16.49
N GLU A 117 25.14 -53.75 16.93
CA GLU A 117 24.65 -54.34 18.19
C GLU A 117 24.79 -55.87 18.19
N LYS A 118 24.43 -56.54 17.08
CA LYS A 118 24.52 -57.99 16.91
C LYS A 118 25.97 -58.46 17.02
N PHE A 119 26.90 -57.82 16.30
CA PHE A 119 28.33 -58.12 16.42
C PHE A 119 28.84 -57.94 17.86
N ARG A 120 28.47 -56.83 18.52
CA ARG A 120 28.90 -56.56 19.91
C ARG A 120 28.33 -57.57 20.92
N LYS A 121 27.14 -58.13 20.68
CA LYS A 121 26.49 -59.12 21.55
C LYS A 121 26.96 -60.55 21.26
N GLU A 122 26.90 -60.98 20.01
CA GLU A 122 27.18 -62.37 19.61
C GLU A 122 28.69 -62.65 19.53
N GLN A 123 29.47 -61.79 18.88
CA GLN A 123 30.88 -62.04 18.62
C GLN A 123 31.73 -61.66 19.84
N LEU A 124 31.70 -60.38 20.24
CA LEU A 124 32.47 -59.90 21.39
C LEU A 124 31.96 -60.44 22.74
N GLY A 125 30.66 -60.79 22.83
CA GLY A 125 30.11 -61.47 24.01
C GLY A 125 30.57 -62.92 24.12
N ALA A 126 30.51 -63.71 23.04
CA ALA A 126 31.00 -65.09 23.04
C ALA A 126 32.49 -65.18 23.39
N THR A 127 33.32 -64.26 22.90
CA THR A 127 34.75 -64.21 23.28
C THR A 127 34.96 -63.96 24.78
N LYS A 128 34.11 -63.15 25.42
CA LYS A 128 34.16 -62.94 26.88
C LYS A 128 33.71 -64.16 27.69
N GLU A 129 32.80 -64.99 27.18
CA GLU A 129 32.45 -66.25 27.84
C GLU A 129 33.49 -67.36 27.58
N LYS A 130 34.10 -67.42 26.38
CA LYS A 130 35.24 -68.32 26.12
C LYS A 130 36.45 -67.99 27.00
N ARG A 131 36.76 -66.69 27.18
CA ARG A 131 37.76 -66.22 28.14
C ARG A 131 37.52 -66.79 29.55
N LYS A 132 36.30 -66.65 30.08
CA LYS A 132 35.95 -67.17 31.42
C LYS A 132 36.06 -68.69 31.51
N LYS A 133 35.73 -69.45 30.45
CA LYS A 133 35.99 -70.90 30.41
C LYS A 133 37.48 -71.16 30.55
N PHE A 134 38.30 -70.54 29.70
CA PHE A 134 39.76 -70.70 29.71
C PHE A 134 40.39 -70.34 31.06
N GLU A 135 40.05 -69.19 31.65
CA GLU A 135 40.53 -68.77 32.97
C GLU A 135 40.17 -69.80 34.05
N LYS A 136 38.92 -70.25 34.09
CA LYS A 136 38.42 -71.23 35.07
C LYS A 136 39.05 -72.63 34.93
N GLU A 137 39.19 -73.13 33.70
CA GLU A 137 39.80 -74.45 33.48
C GLU A 137 41.33 -74.40 33.70
N SER A 138 41.97 -73.25 33.47
CA SER A 138 43.37 -72.99 33.85
C SER A 138 43.56 -73.01 35.38
N GLU A 139 42.70 -72.33 36.14
CA GLU A 139 42.71 -72.37 37.62
C GLU A 139 42.57 -73.81 38.15
N LYS A 140 41.65 -74.59 37.60
CA LYS A 140 41.49 -76.02 37.95
C LYS A 140 42.75 -76.82 37.67
N TYR A 141 43.28 -76.73 36.44
CA TYR A 141 44.44 -77.52 36.02
C TYR A 141 45.65 -77.25 36.89
N TYR A 142 46.01 -75.97 37.10
CA TYR A 142 47.14 -75.64 37.98
C TYR A 142 46.88 -75.99 39.45
N SER A 143 45.65 -75.85 39.94
CA SER A 143 45.27 -76.34 41.28
C SER A 143 45.36 -77.86 41.40
N GLN A 144 45.11 -78.63 40.34
CA GLN A 144 45.22 -80.09 40.36
C GLN A 144 46.67 -80.55 40.18
N LEU A 145 47.46 -79.84 39.37
CA LEU A 145 48.89 -80.06 39.20
C LEU A 145 49.66 -79.88 40.51
N ASP A 146 49.39 -78.83 41.28
CA ASP A 146 50.01 -78.64 42.60
C ASP A 146 49.66 -79.78 43.58
N LYS A 147 48.39 -80.20 43.64
CA LYS A 147 47.98 -81.35 44.47
C LYS A 147 48.66 -82.65 44.05
N HIS A 148 48.86 -82.85 42.76
CA HIS A 148 49.53 -84.02 42.21
C HIS A 148 51.04 -83.99 42.53
N LEU A 149 51.72 -82.86 42.32
CA LEU A 149 53.16 -82.71 42.62
C LEU A 149 53.48 -82.82 44.12
N ASN A 150 52.54 -82.42 44.99
CA ASN A 150 52.65 -82.60 46.44
C ASN A 150 52.23 -84.01 46.94
N LEU A 151 51.85 -84.93 46.04
CA LEU A 151 51.47 -86.30 46.42
C LEU A 151 52.71 -87.15 46.77
N SER A 152 52.72 -87.71 47.98
CA SER A 152 53.85 -88.54 48.41
C SER A 152 53.97 -89.82 47.59
N SER A 153 55.15 -90.06 47.01
CA SER A 153 55.53 -91.31 46.30
C SER A 153 55.48 -92.59 47.14
N LYS A 154 55.15 -92.50 48.44
CA LYS A 154 54.89 -93.63 49.35
C LYS A 154 53.40 -94.03 49.42
N LYS A 155 52.55 -93.44 48.59
CA LYS A 155 51.13 -93.82 48.46
C LYS A 155 51.00 -95.20 47.80
N LYS A 156 49.79 -95.76 47.84
CA LYS A 156 49.48 -96.98 47.08
C LYS A 156 49.49 -96.66 45.59
N GLU A 157 49.97 -97.59 44.77
CA GLU A 157 50.00 -97.51 43.31
C GLU A 157 48.67 -97.02 42.71
N THR A 158 47.53 -97.58 43.15
CA THR A 158 46.20 -97.17 42.68
C THR A 158 45.90 -95.69 42.96
N GLN A 159 46.40 -95.13 44.07
CA GLN A 159 46.20 -93.73 44.45
C GLN A 159 47.14 -92.77 43.71
N LEU A 160 48.22 -93.29 43.10
CA LEU A 160 49.04 -92.53 42.17
C LEU A 160 48.32 -92.50 40.80
N GLN A 161 47.90 -93.66 40.30
CA GLN A 161 47.16 -93.79 39.04
C GLN A 161 45.84 -92.99 39.03
N GLU A 162 45.06 -93.02 40.11
CA GLU A 162 43.87 -92.16 40.31
C GLU A 162 44.21 -90.65 40.22
N ALA A 163 45.42 -90.25 40.61
CA ALA A 163 45.89 -88.85 40.57
C ALA A 163 46.54 -88.47 39.22
N ASP A 164 47.11 -89.44 38.49
CA ASP A 164 47.54 -89.30 37.09
C ASP A 164 46.33 -89.09 36.18
N GLU A 165 45.33 -89.98 36.23
CA GLU A 165 44.11 -89.90 35.41
C GLU A 165 43.34 -88.58 35.64
N LEU A 166 43.26 -88.14 36.90
CA LEU A 166 42.60 -86.87 37.24
C LEU A 166 43.40 -85.65 36.76
N LEU A 167 44.73 -85.68 36.80
CA LEU A 167 45.56 -84.60 36.25
C LEU A 167 45.47 -84.56 34.72
N GLU A 168 45.53 -85.72 34.05
CA GLU A 168 45.39 -85.84 32.59
C GLU A 168 44.05 -85.25 32.12
N LYS A 169 42.95 -85.61 32.79
CA LYS A 169 41.62 -85.10 32.50
C LYS A 169 41.54 -83.57 32.58
N GLU A 170 42.00 -82.96 33.67
CA GLU A 170 41.94 -81.51 33.81
C GLU A 170 42.94 -80.79 32.88
N ARG A 171 44.05 -81.45 32.49
CA ARG A 171 44.95 -80.94 31.45
C ARG A 171 44.29 -80.90 30.07
N VAL A 172 43.51 -81.94 29.71
CA VAL A 172 42.72 -81.97 28.47
C VAL A 172 41.63 -80.88 28.48
N ASN A 173 40.89 -80.73 29.59
CA ASN A 173 39.89 -79.65 29.75
C ASN A 173 40.51 -78.26 29.53
N PHE A 174 41.70 -78.03 30.10
CA PHE A 174 42.45 -76.79 29.95
C PHE A 174 42.88 -76.54 28.50
N TYR A 175 43.56 -77.49 27.85
CA TYR A 175 44.02 -77.33 26.46
C TYR A 175 42.85 -77.15 25.48
N GLU A 176 41.74 -77.89 25.64
CA GLU A 176 40.52 -77.70 24.85
C GLU A 176 40.02 -76.25 25.00
N SER A 177 39.90 -75.75 26.23
CA SER A 177 39.44 -74.38 26.49
C SER A 177 40.38 -73.30 25.92
N SER A 178 41.70 -73.55 25.89
CA SER A 178 42.70 -72.66 25.31
C SER A 178 42.57 -72.57 23.79
N VAL A 179 42.50 -73.72 23.12
CA VAL A 179 42.35 -73.81 21.65
C VAL A 179 41.01 -73.21 21.22
N GLU A 180 39.91 -73.50 21.94
CA GLU A 180 38.61 -72.85 21.71
C GLU A 180 38.66 -71.33 21.86
N TYR A 181 39.42 -70.80 22.83
CA TYR A 181 39.51 -69.37 23.07
C TYR A 181 40.33 -68.66 21.99
N VAL A 182 41.50 -69.20 21.60
CA VAL A 182 42.30 -68.67 20.48
C VAL A 182 41.53 -68.74 19.17
N TYR A 183 40.82 -69.83 18.90
CA TYR A 183 39.94 -69.94 17.73
C TYR A 183 38.85 -68.86 17.71
N GLN A 184 38.21 -68.61 18.85
CA GLN A 184 37.21 -67.54 18.98
C GLN A 184 37.83 -66.13 18.81
N ILE A 185 39.04 -65.89 19.29
CA ILE A 185 39.76 -64.63 19.03
C ILE A 185 40.00 -64.47 17.53
N HIS A 186 40.51 -65.48 16.84
CA HIS A 186 40.74 -65.45 15.39
C HIS A 186 39.45 -65.19 14.60
N GLN A 187 38.35 -65.88 14.92
CA GLN A 187 37.04 -65.57 14.31
C GLN A 187 36.70 -64.08 14.42
N VAL A 188 36.79 -63.49 15.61
CA VAL A 188 36.41 -62.07 15.80
C VAL A 188 37.39 -61.10 15.13
N GLN A 189 38.69 -61.44 15.07
CA GLN A 189 39.71 -60.65 14.37
C GLN A 189 39.48 -60.60 12.85
N ASP A 190 38.97 -61.67 12.24
CA ASP A 190 38.58 -61.68 10.83
C ASP A 190 37.19 -61.10 10.60
N ARG A 191 36.19 -61.52 11.38
CA ARG A 191 34.80 -61.07 11.24
C ARG A 191 34.62 -59.56 11.37
N LYS A 192 35.36 -58.89 12.26
CA LYS A 192 35.30 -57.42 12.40
C LYS A 192 35.69 -56.66 11.12
N LYS A 193 36.38 -57.29 10.17
CA LYS A 193 36.80 -56.65 8.91
C LYS A 193 35.61 -56.40 7.97
N PHE A 194 34.52 -57.17 8.10
CA PHE A 194 33.31 -57.03 7.28
C PHE A 194 32.06 -56.72 8.11
N ASP A 195 31.77 -57.48 9.19
CA ASP A 195 30.56 -57.31 10.04
C ASP A 195 30.44 -55.91 10.68
N VAL A 196 31.55 -55.14 10.74
CA VAL A 196 31.58 -53.75 11.23
C VAL A 196 31.59 -52.72 10.10
N VAL A 197 32.18 -53.06 8.96
CA VAL A 197 32.40 -52.11 7.84
C VAL A 197 31.20 -52.07 6.90
N GLU A 198 30.59 -53.22 6.59
CA GLU A 198 29.42 -53.32 5.71
C GLU A 198 28.20 -52.54 6.23
N PRO A 199 27.83 -52.55 7.53
CA PRO A 199 26.75 -51.72 8.07
C PRO A 199 26.99 -50.22 7.90
N VAL A 200 28.23 -49.77 8.07
CA VAL A 200 28.63 -48.36 7.91
C VAL A 200 28.59 -47.96 6.43
N LEU A 201 29.09 -48.83 5.54
CA LEU A 201 29.06 -48.62 4.10
C LEU A 201 27.62 -48.55 3.57
N ALA A 202 26.74 -49.47 3.96
CA ALA A 202 25.34 -49.51 3.55
C ALA A 202 24.56 -48.25 4.01
N PHE A 203 24.83 -47.76 5.21
CA PHE A 203 24.25 -46.51 5.71
C PHE A 203 24.75 -45.28 4.94
N LEU A 204 26.05 -45.20 4.66
CA LEU A 204 26.62 -44.12 3.84
C LEU A 204 26.10 -44.13 2.40
N GLN A 205 26.00 -45.31 1.79
CA GLN A 205 25.38 -45.49 0.46
C GLN A 205 23.93 -45.02 0.46
N SER A 206 23.14 -45.38 1.48
CA SER A 206 21.75 -44.93 1.60
C SER A 206 21.63 -43.40 1.64
N ILE A 207 22.51 -42.71 2.37
CA ILE A 207 22.56 -41.23 2.41
C ILE A 207 22.92 -40.65 1.04
N VAL A 208 23.90 -41.23 0.33
CA VAL A 208 24.30 -40.78 -1.01
C VAL A 208 23.16 -40.96 -2.01
N THR A 209 22.46 -42.10 -1.99
CA THR A 209 21.28 -42.34 -2.84
C THR A 209 20.17 -41.32 -2.56
N LEU A 210 19.84 -41.06 -1.30
CA LEU A 210 18.83 -40.05 -0.94
C LEU A 210 19.23 -38.64 -1.41
N ASN A 211 20.50 -38.27 -1.30
CA ASN A 211 21.00 -36.97 -1.75
C ASN A 211 20.89 -36.81 -3.27
N ASN A 212 21.23 -37.87 -4.04
CA ASN A 212 21.08 -37.87 -5.49
C ASN A 212 19.60 -37.73 -5.89
N LEU A 213 18.71 -38.51 -5.27
CA LEU A 213 17.27 -38.45 -5.52
C LEU A 213 16.67 -37.08 -5.15
N THR A 214 17.17 -36.45 -4.07
CA THR A 214 16.81 -35.06 -3.72
C THR A 214 17.26 -34.06 -4.80
N VAL A 215 18.42 -34.28 -5.43
CA VAL A 215 18.91 -33.46 -6.55
C VAL A 215 18.07 -33.67 -7.81
N GLU A 216 17.65 -34.90 -8.11
CA GLU A 216 16.77 -35.25 -9.24
C GLU A 216 15.39 -34.57 -9.09
N MET A 217 14.70 -34.75 -7.95
CA MET A 217 13.47 -34.00 -7.62
C MET A 217 13.63 -32.47 -7.75
N THR A 218 14.78 -31.94 -7.31
CA THR A 218 15.08 -30.50 -7.39
C THR A 218 15.31 -30.03 -8.83
N GLN A 219 15.77 -30.90 -9.74
CA GLN A 219 15.93 -30.60 -11.16
C GLN A 219 14.57 -30.62 -11.88
N ASP A 220 13.72 -31.61 -11.61
CA ASP A 220 12.38 -31.70 -12.18
C ASP A 220 11.48 -30.52 -11.77
N PHE A 221 11.74 -29.90 -10.61
CA PHE A 221 11.07 -28.67 -10.17
C PHE A 221 11.58 -27.38 -10.84
N MET A 222 12.74 -27.38 -11.52
CA MET A 222 13.33 -26.15 -12.09
C MET A 222 12.46 -25.46 -13.15
N PRO A 223 11.75 -26.15 -14.07
CA PRO A 223 10.90 -25.49 -15.07
C PRO A 223 9.77 -24.68 -14.42
N TYR A 224 9.03 -25.29 -13.49
CA TYR A 224 7.97 -24.61 -12.75
C TYR A 224 8.50 -23.40 -11.97
N LYS A 225 9.65 -23.55 -11.30
CA LYS A 225 10.32 -22.44 -10.62
C LYS A 225 10.66 -21.29 -11.58
N GLN A 226 11.13 -21.57 -12.80
CA GLN A 226 11.43 -20.52 -13.78
C GLN A 226 10.17 -19.79 -14.26
N GLU A 227 9.10 -20.53 -14.53
CA GLU A 227 7.79 -19.98 -14.90
C GLU A 227 7.22 -19.08 -13.79
N LEU A 228 7.25 -19.55 -12.54
CA LEU A 228 6.82 -18.78 -11.38
C LEU A 228 7.67 -17.52 -11.16
N GLN A 229 8.99 -17.58 -11.40
CA GLN A 229 9.85 -16.39 -11.33
C GLN A 229 9.50 -15.33 -12.38
N LEU A 230 9.08 -15.74 -13.58
CA LEU A 230 8.60 -14.83 -14.63
C LEU A 230 7.22 -14.24 -14.27
N SER A 231 6.28 -15.08 -13.80
CA SER A 231 4.96 -14.65 -13.31
C SER A 231 5.08 -13.59 -12.19
N LEU A 232 5.90 -13.85 -11.17
CA LEU A 232 6.12 -12.92 -10.06
C LEU A 232 6.79 -11.60 -10.49
N GLN A 233 7.57 -11.59 -11.57
CA GLN A 233 8.10 -10.34 -12.13
C GLN A 233 7.05 -9.59 -12.95
N ASN A 234 6.19 -10.28 -13.70
CA ASN A 234 5.08 -9.65 -14.41
C ASN A 234 4.08 -9.01 -13.43
N THR A 235 3.75 -9.70 -12.34
CA THR A 235 2.89 -9.17 -11.25
C THR A 235 3.48 -7.91 -10.63
N ARG A 236 4.82 -7.87 -10.42
CA ARG A 236 5.54 -6.69 -9.94
C ARG A 236 5.46 -5.52 -10.93
N ASN A 237 5.75 -5.76 -12.20
CA ASN A 237 5.67 -4.75 -13.26
C ASN A 237 4.24 -4.17 -13.37
N HIS A 238 3.22 -5.03 -13.23
CA HIS A 238 1.81 -4.61 -13.27
C HIS A 238 1.44 -3.76 -12.05
N TYR A 239 1.88 -4.14 -10.85
CA TYR A 239 1.72 -3.34 -9.62
C TYR A 239 2.37 -1.95 -9.77
N GLU A 240 3.58 -1.87 -10.32
CA GLU A 240 4.31 -0.61 -10.53
C GLU A 240 3.53 0.32 -11.49
N SER A 241 3.11 -0.18 -12.66
CA SER A 241 2.27 0.59 -13.62
C SER A 241 0.93 1.02 -13.01
N THR A 242 0.25 0.13 -12.28
CA THR A 242 -1.05 0.42 -11.66
C THR A 242 -0.91 1.44 -10.52
N CYS A 243 0.20 1.47 -9.80
CA CYS A 243 0.48 2.50 -8.80
C CYS A 243 0.66 3.89 -9.44
N GLU A 244 1.36 3.99 -10.57
CA GLU A 244 1.49 5.25 -11.32
C GLU A 244 0.11 5.75 -11.80
N GLU A 245 -0.71 4.88 -12.40
CA GLU A 245 -2.08 5.22 -12.82
C GLU A 245 -2.99 5.64 -11.67
N ILE A 246 -2.92 4.96 -10.52
CA ILE A 246 -3.66 5.30 -9.30
C ILE A 246 -3.17 6.63 -8.72
N GLU A 247 -1.86 6.92 -8.75
CA GLU A 247 -1.34 8.21 -8.31
C GLU A 247 -1.79 9.34 -9.26
N GLU A 248 -1.73 9.16 -10.58
CA GLU A 248 -2.28 10.12 -11.54
C GLU A 248 -3.78 10.34 -11.33
N LEU A 249 -4.56 9.28 -11.09
CA LEU A 249 -6.00 9.39 -10.81
C LEU A 249 -6.24 10.15 -9.50
N MET A 250 -5.53 9.80 -8.43
CA MET A 250 -5.58 10.49 -7.15
C MET A 250 -5.24 11.99 -7.31
N ASN A 251 -4.17 12.31 -8.04
CA ASN A 251 -3.71 13.68 -8.22
C ASN A 251 -4.64 14.50 -9.13
N ARG A 252 -5.28 13.89 -10.13
CA ARG A 252 -6.41 14.48 -10.87
C ARG A 252 -7.60 14.74 -9.95
N MET A 253 -7.99 13.78 -9.11
CA MET A 253 -9.15 13.89 -8.19
C MET A 253 -8.96 14.95 -7.10
N LYS A 254 -7.71 15.27 -6.69
CA LYS A 254 -7.39 16.37 -5.78
C LYS A 254 -7.61 17.76 -6.41
N HIS A 255 -7.69 17.89 -7.74
CA HIS A 255 -7.72 19.19 -8.40
C HIS A 255 -9.09 19.89 -8.25
N ARG A 256 -9.09 21.16 -7.79
CA ARG A 256 -10.33 21.89 -7.44
C ARG A 256 -11.38 21.89 -8.56
N SER A 257 -10.96 22.10 -9.81
CA SER A 257 -11.89 22.13 -10.95
C SER A 257 -12.45 20.76 -11.36
N GLN A 258 -11.94 19.64 -10.82
CA GLN A 258 -12.60 18.33 -10.91
C GLN A 258 -13.67 18.20 -9.84
N ILE A 259 -13.38 18.64 -8.60
CA ILE A 259 -14.35 18.65 -7.49
C ILE A 259 -15.58 19.49 -7.85
N GLU A 260 -15.38 20.70 -8.37
CA GLU A 260 -16.45 21.62 -8.80
C GLU A 260 -17.27 21.04 -9.97
N LYS A 261 -16.65 20.27 -10.88
CA LYS A 261 -17.36 19.57 -11.97
C LYS A 261 -18.15 18.36 -11.50
N MET A 262 -17.63 17.58 -10.55
CA MET A 262 -18.38 16.44 -10.00
C MET A 262 -19.66 16.91 -9.30
N GLN A 263 -19.60 18.05 -8.60
CA GLN A 263 -20.76 18.67 -7.95
C GLN A 263 -21.86 19.14 -8.93
N SER A 264 -21.57 19.32 -10.22
CA SER A 264 -22.55 19.78 -11.22
C SER A 264 -23.17 18.67 -12.09
N PHE A 265 -22.76 17.41 -11.96
CA PHE A 265 -23.21 16.31 -12.84
C PHE A 265 -23.70 15.04 -12.12
N LEU A 266 -23.58 14.96 -10.79
CA LEU A 266 -24.15 13.86 -10.03
C LEU A 266 -25.68 13.96 -9.93
N PRO A 267 -26.42 12.84 -9.77
CA PRO A 267 -27.77 12.87 -9.20
C PRO A 267 -27.75 13.66 -7.89
N MET A 268 -28.82 14.40 -7.56
CA MET A 268 -28.75 15.33 -6.42
C MET A 268 -28.68 14.58 -5.08
N GLU A 269 -27.46 14.37 -4.60
CA GLU A 269 -27.15 13.67 -3.36
C GLU A 269 -26.01 14.34 -2.58
N GLY A 270 -25.99 14.12 -1.28
CA GLY A 270 -25.03 14.75 -0.37
C GLY A 270 -25.60 14.96 1.03
N TYR A 271 -24.83 15.62 1.90
CA TYR A 271 -25.23 15.82 3.29
C TYR A 271 -26.15 17.03 3.46
N LEU A 272 -27.28 16.81 4.14
CA LEU A 272 -28.17 17.85 4.66
C LEU A 272 -28.33 17.68 6.17
N TYR A 273 -28.52 18.79 6.89
CA TYR A 273 -29.02 18.76 8.25
C TYR A 273 -30.52 19.01 8.23
N CYS A 274 -31.30 18.13 8.88
CA CYS A 274 -32.75 18.25 9.02
C CYS A 274 -33.10 18.77 10.42
N GLN A 275 -34.05 19.71 10.51
CA GLN A 275 -34.56 20.22 11.79
C GLN A 275 -35.63 19.29 12.36
N GLU A 276 -35.22 18.35 13.22
CA GLU A 276 -36.16 17.49 13.95
C GLU A 276 -36.72 18.17 15.21
N LYS A 277 -37.95 17.81 15.57
CA LYS A 277 -38.63 18.24 16.81
C LYS A 277 -38.71 17.06 17.76
N TRP A 278 -38.02 17.14 18.89
CA TRP A 278 -37.96 16.12 19.93
C TRP A 278 -38.66 16.65 21.20
N ALA A 279 -38.94 15.80 22.19
CA ALA A 279 -39.85 16.11 23.31
C ALA A 279 -39.47 17.33 24.19
N LEU A 280 -38.23 17.81 24.11
CA LEU A 280 -37.72 18.96 24.90
C LEU A 280 -37.06 20.06 24.04
N GLY A 281 -37.18 20.01 22.71
CA GLY A 281 -36.57 21.03 21.84
C GLY A 281 -36.49 20.68 20.36
N MET A 282 -35.68 21.44 19.62
CA MET A 282 -35.36 21.18 18.21
C MET A 282 -33.89 20.82 18.06
N SER A 283 -33.60 19.81 17.25
CA SER A 283 -32.25 19.31 16.99
C SER A 283 -31.97 19.22 15.50
N TRP A 284 -30.75 19.57 15.09
CA TRP A 284 -30.30 19.42 13.71
C TRP A 284 -29.61 18.07 13.56
N VAL A 285 -30.24 17.15 12.84
CA VAL A 285 -29.74 15.78 12.63
C VAL A 285 -29.15 15.67 11.22
N LYS A 286 -27.94 15.10 11.10
CA LYS A 286 -27.22 14.98 9.83
C LYS A 286 -27.66 13.72 9.07
N TYR A 287 -28.14 13.90 7.85
CA TYR A 287 -28.48 12.81 6.92
C TYR A 287 -27.57 12.88 5.69
N TYR A 288 -27.26 11.72 5.11
CA TYR A 288 -26.94 11.63 3.68
C TYR A 288 -28.26 11.53 2.93
N CYS A 289 -28.50 12.45 2.01
CA CYS A 289 -29.74 12.59 1.28
C CYS A 289 -29.51 12.30 -0.21
N LYS A 290 -30.49 11.72 -0.88
CA LYS A 290 -30.51 11.48 -2.33
C LYS A 290 -31.91 11.76 -2.89
N TYR A 291 -32.00 12.64 -3.88
CA TYR A 291 -33.28 13.06 -4.47
C TYR A 291 -33.47 12.46 -5.86
N HIS A 292 -34.57 11.73 -6.02
CA HIS A 292 -35.00 11.12 -7.27
C HIS A 292 -36.04 12.04 -7.93
N LYS A 293 -35.62 12.81 -8.95
CA LYS A 293 -36.47 13.86 -9.55
C LYS A 293 -37.70 13.33 -10.28
N GLU A 294 -37.63 12.11 -10.80
CA GLU A 294 -38.73 11.45 -11.52
C GLU A 294 -39.93 11.17 -10.58
N ASP A 295 -39.68 10.48 -9.46
CA ASP A 295 -40.70 10.19 -8.43
C ASP A 295 -40.92 11.33 -7.42
N LYS A 296 -40.06 12.37 -7.46
CA LYS A 296 -39.94 13.43 -6.44
C LYS A 296 -39.63 12.94 -5.02
N VAL A 297 -38.99 11.78 -4.89
CA VAL A 297 -38.67 11.18 -3.58
C VAL A 297 -37.30 11.62 -3.09
N LEU A 298 -37.25 12.20 -1.89
CA LEU A 298 -36.05 12.45 -1.11
C LEU A 298 -35.81 11.27 -0.15
N VAL A 299 -34.77 10.48 -0.44
CA VAL A 299 -34.29 9.39 0.40
C VAL A 299 -33.26 9.94 1.39
N MET A 300 -33.34 9.54 2.67
CA MET A 300 -32.52 10.07 3.76
C MET A 300 -31.98 8.96 4.66
N ILE A 301 -30.66 8.95 4.87
CA ILE A 301 -29.93 7.96 5.69
C ILE A 301 -29.25 8.70 6.87
N PRO A 302 -29.57 8.40 8.14
CA PRO A 302 -28.98 9.09 9.28
C PRO A 302 -27.49 8.76 9.46
N CYS A 303 -26.67 9.79 9.67
CA CYS A 303 -25.22 9.65 9.78
C CYS A 303 -24.73 9.25 11.20
N GLU A 304 -25.51 9.54 12.25
CA GLU A 304 -25.17 9.21 13.65
C GLU A 304 -25.94 7.98 14.16
N GLN A 305 -25.33 6.80 14.09
CA GLN A 305 -25.91 5.58 14.68
C GLN A 305 -25.66 5.51 16.20
N LYS A 306 -26.46 6.24 16.99
CA LYS A 306 -26.52 6.02 18.45
C LYS A 306 -27.18 4.67 18.74
N THR A 307 -26.50 3.83 19.52
CA THR A 307 -26.59 2.35 19.51
C THR A 307 -27.86 1.72 20.10
N THR A 308 -28.95 2.48 20.25
CA THR A 308 -30.19 2.02 20.94
C THR A 308 -31.45 2.04 20.07
N THR A 309 -31.41 2.68 18.89
CA THR A 309 -32.52 2.59 17.90
C THR A 309 -31.98 2.73 16.49
N LYS A 310 -32.20 1.71 15.64
CA LYS A 310 -32.06 1.86 14.18
C LYS A 310 -33.20 2.72 13.66
N GLN A 311 -33.02 4.04 13.62
CA GLN A 311 -33.83 4.88 12.71
C GLN A 311 -33.55 4.39 11.29
N GLY A 312 -34.58 3.86 10.64
CA GLY A 312 -34.46 3.28 9.30
C GLY A 312 -34.29 4.32 8.21
N LEU A 313 -34.17 3.83 6.97
CA LEU A 313 -34.25 4.65 5.75
C LEU A 313 -35.54 5.49 5.78
N MET A 314 -35.41 6.81 5.78
CA MET A 314 -36.57 7.70 5.67
C MET A 314 -36.73 8.12 4.22
N GLN A 315 -37.95 8.10 3.72
CA GLN A 315 -38.32 8.58 2.39
C GLN A 315 -39.38 9.67 2.55
N LEU A 316 -39.26 10.75 1.77
CA LEU A 316 -40.17 11.89 1.78
C LEU A 316 -40.52 12.29 0.35
N THR A 317 -41.80 12.30 -0.01
CA THR A 317 -42.29 12.67 -1.35
C THR A 317 -42.55 14.16 -1.40
N LEU A 318 -41.78 14.88 -2.21
CA LEU A 318 -41.78 16.34 -2.29
C LEU A 318 -43.04 16.91 -2.96
N ILE A 319 -43.71 17.83 -2.28
CA ILE A 319 -44.81 18.65 -2.81
C ILE A 319 -44.27 20.00 -3.31
N THR A 320 -43.58 20.75 -2.45
CA THR A 320 -42.98 22.06 -2.77
C THR A 320 -41.64 22.26 -2.05
N CYS A 321 -40.78 23.12 -2.61
CA CYS A 321 -39.51 23.52 -2.02
C CYS A 321 -39.40 25.05 -2.01
N HIS A 322 -38.98 25.65 -0.89
CA HIS A 322 -38.98 27.09 -0.67
C HIS A 322 -37.75 27.55 0.12
N ARG A 323 -37.06 28.59 -0.34
CA ARG A 323 -35.95 29.17 0.46
C ARG A 323 -36.53 29.85 1.70
N ARG A 324 -36.04 29.48 2.88
CA ARG A 324 -36.41 30.12 4.15
C ARG A 324 -35.80 31.54 4.21
N LYS A 325 -36.58 32.52 4.66
CA LYS A 325 -36.13 33.92 4.82
C LYS A 325 -35.01 33.99 5.88
N THR A 326 -33.99 34.80 5.64
CA THR A 326 -32.83 34.93 6.55
C THR A 326 -33.26 35.30 7.97
N ASP A 327 -34.19 36.24 8.10
CA ASP A 327 -34.62 36.78 9.39
C ASP A 327 -35.55 35.82 10.16
N SER A 328 -36.00 34.72 9.54
CA SER A 328 -36.91 33.75 10.19
C SER A 328 -36.17 32.56 10.83
N ILE A 329 -34.85 32.45 10.69
CA ILE A 329 -34.06 31.42 11.39
C ILE A 329 -32.61 31.84 11.58
N ASP A 330 -32.07 31.64 12.79
CA ASP A 330 -30.64 31.81 13.09
C ASP A 330 -29.78 30.67 12.49
N LYS A 331 -29.94 30.34 11.21
CA LYS A 331 -29.11 29.33 10.52
C LYS A 331 -28.94 29.72 9.05
N ARG A 332 -27.74 29.51 8.52
CA ARG A 332 -27.39 29.83 7.13
C ARG A 332 -27.86 28.72 6.18
N PHE A 333 -28.08 29.06 4.92
CA PHE A 333 -28.33 28.12 3.82
C PHE A 333 -29.56 27.21 4.00
N CYS A 334 -30.59 27.71 4.69
CA CYS A 334 -31.80 26.95 5.02
C CYS A 334 -32.87 27.04 3.92
N PHE A 335 -33.61 25.95 3.74
CA PHE A 335 -34.78 25.84 2.89
C PHE A 335 -35.83 24.92 3.52
N ASP A 336 -37.09 25.12 3.16
CA ASP A 336 -38.24 24.37 3.64
C ASP A 336 -38.79 23.49 2.53
N VAL A 337 -39.12 22.25 2.87
CA VAL A 337 -39.62 21.22 1.96
C VAL A 337 -40.96 20.71 2.50
N GLU A 338 -42.02 20.90 1.73
CA GLU A 338 -43.35 20.33 2.01
C GLU A 338 -43.42 18.91 1.45
N THR A 339 -43.90 17.95 2.25
CA THR A 339 -43.92 16.52 1.87
C THR A 339 -45.25 15.86 2.23
N ILE A 340 -45.59 14.79 1.51
CA ILE A 340 -46.88 14.07 1.70
C ILE A 340 -46.98 13.45 3.11
N GLU A 341 -45.85 13.07 3.69
CA GLU A 341 -45.75 12.35 4.97
C GLU A 341 -45.73 13.29 6.19
N ARG A 342 -45.64 14.61 5.99
CA ARG A 342 -45.37 15.59 7.05
C ARG A 342 -46.33 16.78 6.98
N ASN A 343 -47.24 16.87 7.96
CA ASN A 343 -48.22 17.96 8.13
C ASN A 343 -47.62 19.37 8.39
N ALA A 344 -46.30 19.54 8.28
CA ALA A 344 -45.61 20.81 8.41
C ALA A 344 -44.30 20.75 7.58
N PRO A 345 -43.84 21.88 6.98
CA PRO A 345 -42.62 21.89 6.19
C PRO A 345 -41.41 21.40 6.98
N VAL A 346 -40.61 20.54 6.35
CA VAL A 346 -39.34 20.03 6.87
C VAL A 346 -38.25 21.03 6.53
N THR A 347 -37.64 21.65 7.55
CA THR A 347 -36.55 22.59 7.34
C THR A 347 -35.22 21.86 7.20
N PHE A 348 -34.57 22.05 6.06
CA PHE A 348 -33.23 21.57 5.77
C PHE A 348 -32.21 22.70 5.79
N GLN A 349 -30.97 22.37 6.13
CA GLN A 349 -29.80 23.22 6.04
C GLN A 349 -28.75 22.55 5.13
N ALA A 350 -28.35 23.25 4.07
CA ALA A 350 -27.26 22.86 3.19
C ALA A 350 -25.89 23.32 3.74
N LEU A 351 -24.79 22.77 3.20
CA LEU A 351 -23.43 23.07 3.66
C LEU A 351 -22.96 24.47 3.20
N SER A 352 -23.35 24.89 2.00
CA SER A 352 -23.06 26.21 1.43
C SER A 352 -24.26 26.82 0.70
N GLU A 353 -24.14 28.09 0.28
CA GLU A 353 -25.12 28.75 -0.59
C GLU A 353 -25.14 28.16 -2.01
N GLY A 354 -24.04 27.57 -2.47
CA GLY A 354 -23.99 26.82 -3.72
C GLY A 354 -24.83 25.55 -3.62
N ASP A 355 -24.58 24.74 -2.58
CA ASP A 355 -25.36 23.53 -2.30
C ASP A 355 -26.85 23.86 -2.13
N ARG A 356 -27.20 24.93 -1.40
CA ARG A 356 -28.60 25.36 -1.26
C ARG A 356 -29.24 25.61 -2.61
N LYS A 357 -28.56 26.31 -3.53
CA LYS A 357 -29.08 26.59 -4.87
C LYS A 357 -29.27 25.32 -5.68
N LEU A 358 -28.30 24.40 -5.67
CA LEU A 358 -28.40 23.10 -6.35
C LEU A 358 -29.55 22.24 -5.79
N TRP A 359 -29.69 22.14 -4.46
CA TRP A 359 -30.81 21.44 -3.83
C TRP A 359 -32.16 22.08 -4.20
N MET A 360 -32.26 23.41 -4.19
CA MET A 360 -33.46 24.13 -4.61
C MET A 360 -33.78 23.90 -6.10
N GLU A 361 -32.80 23.96 -6.98
CA GLU A 361 -32.94 23.80 -8.44
C GLU A 361 -33.34 22.36 -8.81
N ALA A 362 -32.73 21.35 -8.19
CA ALA A 362 -33.14 19.97 -8.32
C ALA A 362 -34.61 19.78 -7.91
N MET A 363 -35.03 20.43 -6.83
CA MET A 363 -36.38 20.35 -6.23
C MET A 363 -37.41 21.36 -6.79
N ASP A 364 -37.12 22.03 -7.92
CA ASP A 364 -37.99 23.04 -8.56
C ASP A 364 -38.45 24.18 -7.60
N GLY A 365 -37.59 24.53 -6.65
CA GLY A 365 -37.89 25.36 -5.50
C GLY A 365 -37.90 26.86 -5.75
N LYS A 366 -38.62 27.60 -4.90
CA LYS A 366 -38.94 29.02 -5.09
C LYS A 366 -38.25 29.95 -4.08
N GLU A 367 -37.72 31.07 -4.58
CA GLU A 367 -37.18 32.17 -3.77
C GLU A 367 -38.32 33.04 -3.18
N PRO A 368 -38.12 33.67 -2.00
CA PRO A 368 -39.14 34.50 -1.36
C PRO A 368 -39.30 35.85 -2.07
N VAL A 369 -40.55 36.25 -2.33
CA VAL A 369 -40.88 37.56 -2.89
C VAL A 369 -40.50 38.68 -1.90
N MET A 370 -39.84 39.73 -2.39
CA MET A 370 -39.50 40.92 -1.60
C MET A 370 -40.54 42.03 -1.81
N GLU A 371 -41.02 42.61 -0.72
CA GLU A 371 -41.91 43.77 -0.72
C GLU A 371 -41.11 45.04 -0.40
N LEU A 372 -41.26 46.11 -1.18
CA LEU A 372 -40.62 47.39 -0.89
C LEU A 372 -41.38 48.15 0.21
N ASN A 373 -40.66 48.64 1.22
CA ASN A 373 -41.23 49.48 2.26
C ASN A 373 -41.53 50.92 1.76
N GLU A 374 -42.35 51.66 2.53
CA GLU A 374 -42.75 53.03 2.19
C GLU A 374 -41.58 54.00 1.98
N ILE A 375 -40.46 53.78 2.65
CA ILE A 375 -39.27 54.66 2.56
C ILE A 375 -38.64 54.52 1.17
N GLY A 376 -38.54 53.29 0.64
CA GLY A 376 -38.13 53.03 -0.74
C GLY A 376 -39.08 53.69 -1.75
N PHE A 377 -40.40 53.58 -1.54
CA PHE A 377 -41.38 54.27 -2.39
C PHE A 377 -41.28 55.79 -2.33
N LYS A 378 -41.03 56.38 -1.15
CA LYS A 378 -40.78 57.84 -1.00
C LYS A 378 -39.51 58.28 -1.72
N PHE A 379 -38.45 57.48 -1.69
CA PHE A 379 -37.20 57.77 -2.40
C PHE A 379 -37.42 57.81 -3.92
N VAL A 380 -37.98 56.74 -4.50
CA VAL A 380 -38.26 56.66 -5.95
C VAL A 380 -39.17 57.82 -6.40
N ARG A 381 -40.20 58.15 -5.62
CA ARG A 381 -41.13 59.25 -5.93
C ARG A 381 -40.48 60.64 -5.86
N LYS A 382 -39.44 60.84 -5.05
CA LYS A 382 -38.61 62.07 -5.06
C LYS A 382 -37.75 62.17 -6.31
N CYS A 383 -37.13 61.08 -6.76
CA CYS A 383 -36.34 61.08 -7.99
C CYS A 383 -37.20 61.46 -9.21
N ILE A 384 -38.38 60.83 -9.35
CA ILE A 384 -39.35 61.12 -10.42
C ILE A 384 -39.68 62.62 -10.52
N ASN A 385 -40.11 63.25 -9.41
CA ASN A 385 -40.44 64.68 -9.37
C ASN A 385 -39.27 65.60 -9.77
N TYR A 386 -38.01 65.24 -9.43
CA TYR A 386 -36.86 66.06 -9.79
C TYR A 386 -36.57 66.04 -11.31
N ILE A 387 -36.85 64.91 -11.97
CA ILE A 387 -36.69 64.75 -13.41
C ILE A 387 -37.78 65.52 -14.15
N GLU A 388 -39.03 65.36 -13.72
CA GLU A 388 -40.22 66.03 -14.29
C GLU A 388 -40.15 67.56 -14.22
N THR A 389 -39.44 68.11 -13.24
CA THR A 389 -39.29 69.57 -13.05
C THR A 389 -38.03 70.17 -13.68
N LYS A 390 -37.19 69.37 -14.36
CA LYS A 390 -35.92 69.81 -14.96
C LYS A 390 -35.65 69.34 -16.39
N GLY A 391 -36.28 68.26 -16.85
CA GLY A 391 -36.13 67.76 -18.22
C GLY A 391 -37.19 68.32 -19.17
N ASN A 392 -36.83 68.55 -20.44
CA ASN A 392 -37.83 68.66 -21.50
C ASN A 392 -38.58 67.32 -21.65
N SER A 393 -39.85 67.37 -22.08
CA SER A 393 -40.81 66.25 -22.01
C SER A 393 -40.51 65.02 -22.89
N SER A 394 -39.32 64.94 -23.50
CA SER A 394 -38.82 63.81 -24.28
C SER A 394 -38.00 62.80 -23.45
N CYS A 395 -37.70 63.08 -22.18
CA CYS A 395 -36.92 62.19 -21.30
C CYS A 395 -37.70 61.00 -20.71
N PHE A 396 -39.04 60.97 -20.82
CA PHE A 396 -39.87 59.88 -20.26
C PHE A 396 -39.60 58.49 -20.85
N GLY A 397 -38.93 58.41 -22.01
CA GLY A 397 -38.49 57.14 -22.61
C GLY A 397 -37.29 56.49 -21.92
N CYS A 398 -36.67 57.12 -20.92
CA CYS A 398 -35.47 56.62 -20.24
C CYS A 398 -35.77 56.08 -18.84
N PHE A 399 -36.69 55.12 -18.75
CA PHE A 399 -36.95 54.31 -17.56
C PHE A 399 -35.80 53.31 -17.29
N LEU A 400 -34.61 53.80 -16.95
CA LEU A 400 -33.46 53.00 -16.45
C LEU A 400 -32.42 53.92 -15.77
N PHE A 401 -32.73 54.37 -14.56
CA PHE A 401 -31.98 55.43 -13.84
C PHE A 401 -30.56 55.08 -13.36
N PHE A 402 -30.02 53.94 -13.79
CA PHE A 402 -28.78 53.35 -13.30
C PHE A 402 -27.78 53.01 -14.42
N PHE A 403 -28.23 52.88 -15.67
CA PHE A 403 -27.43 52.33 -16.77
C PHE A 403 -26.09 53.05 -17.05
N PRO A 404 -26.02 54.41 -17.07
CA PRO A 404 -24.76 55.11 -17.40
C PRO A 404 -23.61 54.77 -16.44
N LEU A 405 -23.93 54.64 -15.15
CA LEU A 405 -22.96 54.36 -14.09
C LEU A 405 -22.75 52.85 -13.88
N GLN A 406 -23.78 52.02 -14.14
CA GLN A 406 -23.63 50.56 -14.19
C GLN A 406 -22.66 50.10 -15.29
N CYS A 407 -22.59 50.79 -16.43
CA CYS A 407 -21.57 50.54 -17.46
C CYS A 407 -20.14 50.74 -16.90
N ILE A 408 -19.91 51.80 -16.12
CA ILE A 408 -18.62 52.10 -15.49
C ILE A 408 -18.27 51.02 -14.44
N SER A 409 -19.22 50.63 -13.59
CA SER A 409 -19.05 49.53 -12.62
C SER A 409 -18.71 48.20 -13.31
N ARG A 410 -19.42 47.81 -14.38
CA ARG A 410 -19.12 46.59 -15.15
C ARG A 410 -17.71 46.59 -15.76
N THR A 411 -17.25 47.71 -16.35
CA THR A 411 -15.89 47.78 -16.90
C THR A 411 -14.81 47.69 -15.82
N TYR A 412 -15.05 48.23 -14.62
CA TYR A 412 -14.16 48.09 -13.47
C TYR A 412 -14.05 46.64 -12.97
N LEU A 413 -15.20 45.97 -12.76
CA LEU A 413 -15.26 44.61 -12.25
C LEU A 413 -14.57 43.58 -13.16
N SER A 414 -14.54 43.81 -14.47
CA SER A 414 -13.83 42.95 -15.43
C SER A 414 -12.30 43.02 -15.34
N ASN A 415 -11.71 44.05 -14.72
CA ASN A 415 -10.24 44.16 -14.62
C ASN A 415 -9.76 45.00 -13.42
N PRO A 416 -9.78 44.45 -12.19
CA PRO A 416 -9.46 45.20 -10.97
C PRO A 416 -7.99 45.70 -10.90
N ASN A 417 -7.06 45.00 -11.55
CA ASN A 417 -5.62 45.20 -11.35
C ASN A 417 -4.98 46.25 -12.26
N THR A 418 -5.68 46.77 -13.27
CA THR A 418 -5.14 47.75 -14.24
C THR A 418 -5.16 49.19 -13.76
N TRP A 419 -5.90 49.52 -12.70
CA TRP A 419 -6.22 50.88 -12.28
C TRP A 419 -5.09 51.57 -11.50
N ASN A 420 -4.00 51.90 -12.19
CA ASN A 420 -2.88 52.64 -11.64
C ASN A 420 -2.57 53.93 -12.42
N LEU A 421 -2.28 55.00 -11.65
CA LEU A 421 -1.70 56.29 -12.05
C LEU A 421 -2.55 57.39 -12.70
N ASN A 422 -3.81 57.22 -13.18
CA ASN A 422 -4.65 58.42 -13.46
C ASN A 422 -6.19 58.23 -13.50
N LYS A 423 -6.81 57.91 -12.36
CA LYS A 423 -8.26 57.58 -12.22
C LYS A 423 -9.25 58.56 -12.89
N PHE A 424 -8.94 59.87 -12.91
CA PHE A 424 -9.81 60.88 -13.52
C PHE A 424 -9.99 60.65 -15.04
N TYR A 425 -8.92 60.32 -15.75
CA TYR A 425 -8.92 60.18 -17.21
C TYR A 425 -9.72 58.96 -17.67
N GLU A 426 -9.67 57.85 -16.93
CA GLU A 426 -10.44 56.64 -17.22
C GLU A 426 -11.95 56.89 -17.04
N ILE A 427 -12.34 57.55 -15.95
CA ILE A 427 -13.74 57.98 -15.72
C ILE A 427 -14.19 58.95 -16.83
N HIS A 428 -13.36 59.95 -17.17
CA HIS A 428 -13.65 60.90 -18.25
C HIS A 428 -13.87 60.20 -19.60
N SER A 429 -12.96 59.28 -19.99
CA SER A 429 -13.07 58.47 -21.21
C SER A 429 -14.36 57.65 -21.25
N LEU A 430 -14.73 57.02 -20.13
CA LEU A 430 -15.97 56.25 -20.03
C LEU A 430 -17.22 57.15 -20.13
N THR A 431 -17.23 58.32 -19.49
CA THR A 431 -18.36 59.27 -19.63
C THR A 431 -18.52 59.81 -21.06
N TYR A 432 -17.42 59.98 -21.81
CA TYR A 432 -17.49 60.39 -23.23
C TYR A 432 -17.94 59.25 -24.16
N LYS A 433 -17.75 57.99 -23.76
CA LYS A 433 -18.28 56.81 -24.48
C LYS A 433 -19.78 56.57 -24.25
N LEU A 434 -20.42 57.27 -23.31
CA LEU A 434 -21.86 57.20 -23.11
C LEU A 434 -22.62 57.80 -24.31
N PRO A 435 -23.77 57.24 -24.70
CA PRO A 435 -24.69 57.87 -25.65
C PRO A 435 -25.07 59.29 -25.21
N GLU A 436 -25.29 60.17 -26.17
CA GLU A 436 -25.49 61.61 -25.96
C GLU A 436 -26.51 61.92 -24.84
N LYS A 437 -27.73 61.38 -24.94
CA LYS A 437 -28.80 61.57 -23.94
C LYS A 437 -28.44 61.04 -22.54
N ASN A 438 -27.65 59.96 -22.47
CA ASN A 438 -27.17 59.40 -21.20
C ASN A 438 -26.10 60.30 -20.57
N ARG A 439 -25.31 60.99 -21.40
CA ARG A 439 -24.31 61.98 -20.99
C ARG A 439 -24.96 63.28 -20.51
N GLU A 440 -25.98 63.77 -21.22
CA GLU A 440 -26.81 64.91 -20.80
C GLU A 440 -27.48 64.64 -19.44
N MET A 441 -28.09 63.45 -19.29
CA MET A 441 -28.72 63.03 -18.02
C MET A 441 -27.69 62.97 -16.88
N LEU A 442 -26.49 62.41 -17.13
CA LEU A 442 -25.41 62.38 -16.15
C LEU A 442 -24.94 63.79 -15.77
N GLU A 443 -24.78 64.70 -16.74
CA GLU A 443 -24.40 66.09 -16.44
C GLU A 443 -25.49 66.79 -15.60
N MET A 444 -26.77 66.64 -15.95
CA MET A 444 -27.89 67.20 -15.17
C MET A 444 -27.93 66.66 -13.73
N LEU A 445 -27.60 65.39 -13.54
CA LEU A 445 -27.59 64.73 -12.24
C LEU A 445 -26.39 65.17 -11.38
N ILE A 446 -25.18 65.15 -11.92
CA ILE A 446 -23.99 65.63 -11.19
C ILE A 446 -24.11 67.13 -10.88
N LYS A 447 -24.64 67.93 -11.81
CA LYS A 447 -24.95 69.35 -11.59
C LYS A 447 -25.96 69.58 -10.47
N HIS A 448 -26.91 68.66 -10.27
CA HIS A 448 -27.80 68.70 -9.11
C HIS A 448 -27.04 68.44 -7.80
N LEU A 449 -26.20 67.40 -7.76
CA LEU A 449 -25.39 67.07 -6.58
C LEU A 449 -24.40 68.19 -6.22
N VAL A 450 -23.81 68.86 -7.22
CA VAL A 450 -22.96 70.05 -7.05
C VAL A 450 -23.72 71.26 -6.47
N ASN A 451 -25.03 71.35 -6.67
CA ASN A 451 -25.86 72.39 -6.06
C ASN A 451 -26.33 71.98 -4.66
N LEU A 452 -26.80 70.74 -4.47
CA LEU A 452 -27.14 70.18 -3.16
C LEU A 452 -25.96 70.23 -2.18
N SER A 453 -24.74 69.94 -2.66
CA SER A 453 -23.49 70.11 -1.91
C SER A 453 -23.35 71.51 -1.32
N LYS A 454 -23.64 72.56 -2.09
CA LYS A 454 -23.55 73.96 -1.64
C LYS A 454 -24.70 74.35 -0.72
N GLU A 455 -25.93 73.96 -1.08
CA GLU A 455 -27.14 74.26 -0.31
C GLU A 455 -27.10 73.63 1.09
N ASN A 456 -26.51 72.44 1.23
CA ASN A 456 -26.40 71.71 2.49
C ASN A 456 -25.01 71.80 3.15
N LEU A 457 -24.10 72.62 2.61
CA LEU A 457 -22.71 72.79 3.08
C LEU A 457 -21.90 71.46 3.18
N MET A 458 -22.21 70.49 2.32
CA MET A 458 -21.59 69.15 2.32
C MET A 458 -20.45 69.05 1.30
N THR A 459 -19.34 68.44 1.70
CA THR A 459 -18.21 68.16 0.80
C THR A 459 -18.61 67.17 -0.31
N PRO A 460 -17.91 67.18 -1.47
CA PRO A 460 -18.07 66.19 -2.52
C PRO A 460 -17.98 64.75 -2.00
N SER A 461 -17.00 64.48 -1.13
CA SER A 461 -16.83 63.20 -0.43
C SER A 461 -18.09 62.76 0.33
N ASN A 462 -18.64 63.63 1.19
CA ASN A 462 -19.82 63.31 1.99
C ASN A 462 -21.07 63.09 1.12
N MET A 463 -21.22 63.88 0.05
CA MET A 463 -22.28 63.67 -0.95
C MET A 463 -22.11 62.32 -1.67
N ALA A 464 -20.89 61.96 -2.05
CA ALA A 464 -20.62 60.73 -2.78
C ALA A 464 -20.77 59.46 -1.92
N VAL A 465 -20.45 59.51 -0.63
CA VAL A 465 -20.75 58.42 0.32
C VAL A 465 -22.25 58.18 0.45
N ILE A 466 -23.07 59.24 0.42
CA ILE A 466 -24.54 59.13 0.51
C ILE A 466 -25.15 58.65 -0.80
N PHE A 467 -24.73 59.22 -1.93
CA PHE A 467 -25.38 58.98 -3.22
C PHE A 467 -24.72 57.89 -4.08
N GLY A 468 -23.44 57.58 -3.90
CA GLY A 468 -22.69 56.56 -4.67
C GLY A 468 -23.39 55.21 -4.73
N PRO A 469 -23.70 54.56 -3.58
CA PRO A 469 -24.43 53.29 -3.54
C PRO A 469 -25.82 53.32 -4.18
N THR A 470 -26.42 54.51 -4.26
CA THR A 470 -27.76 54.71 -4.82
C THR A 470 -27.73 55.00 -6.33
N LEU A 471 -26.65 55.60 -6.84
CA LEU A 471 -26.48 55.95 -8.25
C LEU A 471 -25.78 54.85 -9.07
N MET A 472 -24.98 54.01 -8.41
CA MET A 472 -24.15 52.98 -9.06
C MET A 472 -24.59 51.54 -8.75
N ARG A 473 -25.74 51.33 -8.09
CA ARG A 473 -26.22 50.00 -7.65
C ARG A 473 -26.20 48.98 -8.81
N ALA A 474 -25.52 47.86 -8.60
CA ALA A 474 -25.50 46.75 -9.54
C ALA A 474 -26.89 46.14 -9.74
N GLN A 475 -27.12 45.52 -10.91
CA GLN A 475 -28.37 44.82 -11.22
C GLN A 475 -28.51 43.49 -10.46
N GLU A 476 -27.39 42.91 -9.99
CA GLU A 476 -27.31 41.64 -9.27
C GLU A 476 -26.46 41.80 -8.01
N GLU A 477 -26.96 41.32 -6.86
CA GLU A 477 -26.31 41.50 -5.56
C GLU A 477 -25.33 40.35 -5.27
N THR A 478 -24.08 40.54 -5.70
CA THR A 478 -22.95 39.63 -5.43
C THR A 478 -22.07 40.13 -4.29
N VAL A 479 -21.23 39.26 -3.71
CA VAL A 479 -20.31 39.65 -2.63
C VAL A 479 -19.29 40.72 -3.10
N ALA A 480 -18.92 40.71 -4.39
CA ALA A 480 -18.10 41.76 -4.98
C ALA A 480 -18.77 43.14 -4.93
N ALA A 481 -20.10 43.21 -5.10
CA ALA A 481 -20.86 44.45 -5.02
C ALA A 481 -20.92 45.06 -3.60
N MET A 482 -20.56 44.31 -2.54
CA MET A 482 -20.43 44.88 -1.18
C MET A 482 -19.09 45.59 -0.96
N LEU A 483 -18.02 45.23 -1.69
CA LEU A 483 -16.75 45.96 -1.69
C LEU A 483 -16.84 47.28 -2.47
N ASP A 484 -17.86 47.42 -3.31
CA ASP A 484 -18.01 48.50 -4.29
C ASP A 484 -18.35 49.87 -3.66
N ILE A 485 -18.96 49.92 -2.47
CA ILE A 485 -19.41 51.18 -1.82
C ILE A 485 -18.34 52.28 -1.79
N LYS A 486 -17.07 51.93 -1.48
CA LYS A 486 -15.96 52.90 -1.49
C LYS A 486 -15.57 53.35 -2.89
N PHE A 487 -15.63 52.47 -3.89
CA PHE A 487 -15.32 52.80 -5.27
C PHE A 487 -16.43 53.65 -5.90
N GLN A 488 -17.69 53.28 -5.69
CA GLN A 488 -18.87 54.05 -6.09
C GLN A 488 -18.85 55.47 -5.49
N SER A 489 -18.41 55.60 -4.23
CA SER A 489 -18.15 56.90 -3.62
C SER A 489 -17.05 57.67 -4.37
N ILE A 490 -15.87 57.08 -4.58
CA ILE A 490 -14.76 57.75 -5.29
C ILE A 490 -15.14 58.19 -6.72
N VAL A 491 -15.92 57.38 -7.45
CA VAL A 491 -16.37 57.75 -8.81
C VAL A 491 -17.33 58.95 -8.78
N VAL A 492 -18.32 58.96 -7.87
CA VAL A 492 -19.26 60.08 -7.74
C VAL A 492 -18.58 61.33 -7.16
N GLU A 493 -17.60 61.17 -6.27
CA GLU A 493 -16.76 62.24 -5.71
C GLU A 493 -15.99 62.96 -6.82
N ILE A 494 -15.21 62.23 -7.62
CA ILE A 494 -14.45 62.77 -8.76
C ILE A 494 -15.37 63.46 -9.77
N LEU A 495 -16.55 62.90 -10.05
CA LEU A 495 -17.53 63.52 -10.95
C LEU A 495 -18.07 64.85 -10.39
N ILE A 496 -18.35 64.95 -9.09
CA ILE A 496 -18.80 66.19 -8.43
C ILE A 496 -17.69 67.24 -8.40
N GLU A 497 -16.46 66.85 -8.05
CA GLU A 497 -15.31 67.76 -7.99
C GLU A 497 -14.94 68.34 -9.36
N GLU A 498 -14.80 67.48 -10.36
CA GLU A 498 -14.29 67.85 -11.69
C GLU A 498 -15.39 68.07 -12.73
N HIS A 499 -16.64 68.24 -12.30
CA HIS A 499 -17.82 68.58 -13.11
C HIS A 499 -17.58 69.72 -14.13
N LYS A 500 -16.65 70.65 -13.85
CA LYS A 500 -16.27 71.73 -14.79
C LYS A 500 -15.34 71.28 -15.92
N LYS A 501 -14.48 70.27 -15.71
CA LYS A 501 -13.54 69.73 -16.71
C LYS A 501 -14.22 68.68 -17.58
N VAL A 502 -15.02 67.79 -16.97
CA VAL A 502 -15.88 66.80 -17.65
C VAL A 502 -16.80 67.43 -18.72
N ARG A 503 -17.12 68.72 -18.56
CA ARG A 503 -17.95 69.50 -19.50
C ARG A 503 -17.17 70.14 -20.67
N ARG A 504 -15.83 70.14 -20.69
CA ARG A 504 -15.04 71.06 -21.55
C ARG A 504 -13.89 70.49 -22.39
N SER A 505 -13.33 69.33 -22.06
CA SER A 505 -12.14 68.82 -22.79
C SER A 505 -12.48 68.01 -24.03
N SER A 506 -11.78 68.27 -25.14
CA SER A 506 -11.76 67.37 -26.30
C SER A 506 -10.89 66.14 -26.02
N LEU A 507 -10.95 65.12 -26.88
CA LEU A 507 -10.18 63.89 -26.67
C LEU A 507 -8.66 64.08 -26.89
N GLU A 508 -8.27 65.11 -27.65
CA GLU A 508 -6.90 65.35 -28.11
C GLU A 508 -6.02 65.90 -26.98
N GLU A 509 -6.52 66.85 -26.17
CA GLU A 509 -5.81 67.40 -25.00
C GLU A 509 -5.44 66.34 -23.93
N CYS A 510 -6.06 65.15 -23.99
CA CYS A 510 -5.81 64.07 -23.03
C CYS A 510 -4.59 63.18 -23.37
N MET A 511 -4.11 63.15 -24.62
CA MET A 511 -3.09 62.15 -25.02
C MET A 511 -1.64 62.55 -24.72
N ASP A 512 -1.30 63.84 -24.78
CA ASP A 512 0.07 64.34 -24.57
C ASP A 512 0.66 63.98 -23.19
N TRP A 513 -0.20 63.81 -22.17
CA TRP A 513 0.23 63.46 -20.81
C TRP A 513 0.57 61.97 -20.60
N VAL A 514 0.24 61.09 -21.54
CA VAL A 514 0.45 59.64 -21.38
C VAL A 514 1.78 59.18 -22.00
N GLY A 515 2.22 59.81 -23.10
CA GLY A 515 3.35 59.34 -23.91
C GLY A 515 4.69 59.24 -23.18
N VAL A 516 4.94 60.10 -22.19
CA VAL A 516 6.25 60.18 -21.51
C VAL A 516 6.50 59.02 -20.52
N ASN A 517 5.46 58.50 -19.87
CA ASN A 517 5.63 57.49 -18.81
C ASN A 517 5.59 56.03 -19.28
N TYR A 518 5.02 55.74 -20.45
CA TYR A 518 4.93 54.36 -20.95
C TYR A 518 6.25 53.86 -21.56
N ILE A 519 6.98 54.74 -22.26
CA ILE A 519 8.24 54.41 -22.95
C ILE A 519 9.32 53.97 -21.95
N PHE A 520 9.41 54.62 -20.78
CA PHE A 520 10.39 54.27 -19.75
C PHE A 520 10.15 52.91 -19.06
N LYS A 521 8.94 52.34 -19.12
CA LYS A 521 8.64 51.03 -18.51
C LYS A 521 8.87 49.84 -19.44
N LEU A 522 8.68 50.00 -20.74
CA LEU A 522 8.99 48.93 -21.71
C LEU A 522 10.50 48.64 -21.80
N GLN A 523 11.34 49.67 -21.62
CA GLN A 523 12.80 49.52 -21.65
C GLN A 523 13.37 48.67 -20.50
N LEU A 524 12.69 48.62 -19.34
CA LEU A 524 13.20 47.96 -18.13
C LEU A 524 12.76 46.49 -17.98
N HIS A 525 11.65 46.10 -18.60
CA HIS A 525 11.08 44.76 -18.43
C HIS A 525 11.63 43.71 -19.42
N PHE A 526 12.49 44.14 -20.36
CA PHE A 526 13.02 43.32 -21.46
C PHE A 526 14.46 42.80 -21.24
N GLN A 527 15.01 42.92 -20.03
CA GLN A 527 16.37 42.42 -19.70
C GLN A 527 16.42 41.27 -18.67
N LEU A 528 15.29 40.72 -18.22
CA LEU A 528 15.27 39.69 -17.16
C LEU A 528 14.29 38.51 -17.40
N SER A 529 14.21 37.97 -18.62
CA SER A 529 13.86 36.55 -18.84
C SER A 529 13.92 36.12 -20.32
N THR A 530 14.97 35.37 -20.71
CA THR A 530 14.92 34.12 -21.51
C THR A 530 16.34 33.61 -21.75
N PHE A 531 16.59 32.33 -21.46
CA PHE A 531 17.65 31.55 -22.08
C PHE A 531 17.01 30.61 -23.14
N ASP A 532 17.81 29.81 -23.81
CA ASP A 532 17.58 29.46 -25.21
C ASP A 532 16.65 28.28 -25.58
N TYR A 533 16.12 28.41 -26.80
CA TYR A 533 15.69 27.42 -27.80
C TYR A 533 14.67 26.26 -27.55
N ASN A 534 13.83 26.16 -28.61
CA ASN A 534 13.17 24.98 -29.20
C ASN A 534 11.73 24.59 -28.78
N SER A 535 10.86 24.65 -29.79
CA SER A 535 9.61 23.92 -29.97
C SER A 535 8.39 24.30 -29.12
N ILE A 536 7.51 25.15 -29.66
CA ILE A 536 6.30 24.68 -30.39
C ILE A 536 5.59 25.87 -31.08
N MET A 537 5.70 25.92 -32.41
CA MET A 537 4.52 26.05 -33.28
C MET A 537 4.01 24.59 -33.50
N ILE A 538 2.74 24.28 -33.72
CA ILE A 538 1.60 25.03 -34.26
C ILE A 538 0.34 24.62 -33.48
N LEU A 539 -0.61 25.54 -33.21
CA LEU A 539 -2.03 25.17 -33.06
C LEU A 539 -2.99 26.38 -33.21
N PHE A 540 -3.37 26.70 -34.45
CA PHE A 540 -4.68 27.28 -34.78
C PHE A 540 -5.11 26.74 -36.16
N LEU A 541 -6.42 26.64 -36.38
CA LEU A 541 -7.02 25.67 -37.32
C LEU A 541 -7.53 26.27 -38.66
N HIS A 542 -7.77 25.33 -39.59
CA HIS A 542 -8.78 25.31 -40.66
C HIS A 542 -8.47 25.84 -42.09
N ASN A 543 -8.83 24.97 -43.05
CA ASN A 543 -9.27 25.20 -44.44
C ASN A 543 -8.20 25.68 -45.45
N THR A 544 -7.66 24.78 -46.31
CA THR A 544 -8.18 24.32 -47.64
C THR A 544 -8.19 25.43 -48.70
N SER A 545 -7.65 25.26 -49.91
CA SER A 545 -7.08 24.10 -50.64
C SER A 545 -5.87 24.60 -51.50
N ASP A 546 -5.10 23.84 -52.32
CA ASP A 546 -5.27 22.58 -53.06
C ASP A 546 -3.94 21.78 -53.22
N GLU A 547 -4.07 20.59 -53.83
CA GLU A 547 -3.13 19.78 -54.64
C GLU A 547 -1.78 20.40 -55.12
N LEU A 548 -0.69 19.63 -55.41
CA LEU A 548 -0.54 18.19 -55.73
C LEU A 548 0.94 17.73 -55.57
N SER A 549 1.17 16.42 -55.34
CA SER A 549 2.38 15.61 -55.69
C SER A 549 3.79 16.20 -55.39
N SER A 550 4.62 15.57 -54.56
CA SER A 550 5.28 14.30 -54.90
C SER A 550 6.21 13.79 -53.79
N THR A 551 6.72 12.55 -53.94
CA THR A 551 7.84 11.94 -53.18
C THR A 551 7.54 11.42 -51.77
N ALA A 552 7.03 10.18 -51.72
CA ALA A 552 7.30 9.24 -50.63
C ALA A 552 8.75 8.67 -50.78
N ALA A 553 9.35 7.90 -49.86
CA ALA A 553 8.80 7.17 -48.73
C ALA A 553 9.83 6.88 -47.61
N ALA A 554 9.33 6.41 -46.47
CA ALA A 554 9.91 5.44 -45.53
C ALA A 554 11.41 5.50 -45.12
N VAL A 555 11.64 5.69 -43.82
CA VAL A 555 12.77 5.10 -43.09
C VAL A 555 12.25 4.50 -41.77
N CYS A 556 12.33 3.17 -41.63
CA CYS A 556 12.19 2.42 -40.38
C CYS A 556 12.78 1.01 -40.54
N MET A 557 13.12 0.31 -39.44
CA MET A 557 14.00 -0.88 -39.34
C MET A 557 15.51 -0.52 -39.41
N HIS A 558 16.35 -0.74 -38.38
CA HIS A 558 16.90 -2.02 -37.82
C HIS A 558 18.03 -2.62 -38.70
N VAL A 559 19.15 -3.17 -38.20
CA VAL A 559 19.69 -3.36 -36.82
C VAL A 559 21.22 -3.66 -36.90
N SER A 560 21.97 -3.55 -35.79
CA SER A 560 23.39 -3.97 -35.63
C SER A 560 24.45 -3.19 -36.46
N GLU A 561 25.78 -3.28 -36.26
CA GLU A 561 26.61 -4.20 -35.43
C GLU A 561 27.91 -3.52 -34.87
N THR A 562 28.76 -4.31 -34.19
CA THR A 562 30.13 -4.06 -33.62
C THR A 562 31.11 -3.23 -34.49
N GLU A 563 32.21 -2.61 -34.03
CA GLU A 563 33.08 -2.66 -32.82
C GLU A 563 33.78 -1.24 -32.66
N HIS A 564 34.85 -0.87 -31.90
CA HIS A 564 35.92 -1.52 -31.10
C HIS A 564 36.62 -0.53 -30.11
N ARG A 565 37.47 -1.05 -29.21
CA ARG A 565 38.64 -0.46 -28.47
C ARG A 565 38.51 0.85 -27.65
N GLY A 566 39.03 0.78 -26.41
CA GLY A 566 39.45 1.97 -25.63
C GLY A 566 39.72 1.69 -24.14
N GLU A 567 40.85 1.06 -23.77
CA GLU A 567 41.20 0.80 -22.37
C GLU A 567 41.59 2.08 -21.59
N GLY A 568 41.19 2.18 -20.31
CA GLY A 568 41.64 3.23 -19.39
C GLY A 568 41.50 2.77 -17.93
N ARG A 569 42.60 2.75 -17.16
CA ARG A 569 42.66 2.14 -15.83
C ARG A 569 42.16 3.08 -14.72
N GLY A 570 41.44 2.52 -13.75
CA GLY A 570 41.31 3.09 -12.41
C GLY A 570 42.54 2.79 -11.52
N GLY A 571 42.52 3.33 -10.31
CA GLY A 571 43.46 3.05 -9.22
C GLY A 571 42.76 2.99 -7.88
#